data_AF-A0A096GZ34-F1
#
_entry.id   AF-A0A096GZ34-F1
#
_cell.length_a   1.000
_cell.length_b   1.000
_cell.length_c   1.000
_cell.angle_alpha   90.00
_cell.angle_beta   90.00
_cell.angle_gamma   90.00
#
_symmetry.space_group_name_H-M   'P 1'
#
loop_
_entity.id
_entity.type
_entity.pdbx_description
1 polymer ?
#
loop_
_entity_poly.entity_id
_entity_poly.type
_entity_poly.pdbx_seq_one_letter_code
_entity_poly.pdbx_strand_id
1 'polypeptide(L)'
;MNSKQFVENWVNLKSELLLSFMNAHEESEVAARIEALELTPKQHEQLRAILDSVLRDTMYTLLLGLDGAASIGGEQQTYTLHDEDGNLISDGGELEAAAWEAFHRQDQAPEDD
;
A
#
# COMPACT_ATOMS: atom_id res chain seq x y z
N MET A 1 17.16 7.36 4.02
CA MET A 1 16.19 6.28 3.73
C MET A 1 16.45 5.80 2.31
N ASN A 2 16.43 4.49 2.02
CA ASN A 2 16.57 3.97 0.65
C ASN A 2 15.23 3.50 0.05
N SER A 3 15.19 3.19 -1.25
CA SER A 3 14.02 2.67 -1.97
C SER A 3 13.28 1.55 -1.23
N LYS A 4 14.00 0.58 -0.66
CA LYS A 4 13.40 -0.53 0.08
C LYS A 4 12.71 -0.07 1.37
N GLN A 5 13.41 0.72 2.20
CA GLN A 5 12.85 1.28 3.44
C GLN A 5 11.65 2.19 3.15
N PHE A 6 11.72 2.95 2.05
CA PHE A 6 10.61 3.79 1.61
C PHE A 6 9.37 2.95 1.29
N VAL A 7 9.52 1.89 0.49
CA VAL A 7 8.43 0.94 0.19
C VAL A 7 7.91 0.23 1.45
N GLU A 8 8.78 -0.21 2.36
CA GLU A 8 8.38 -0.84 3.62
C GLU A 8 7.48 0.09 4.45
N ASN A 9 7.76 1.39 4.48
CA ASN A 9 6.90 2.37 5.15
C ASN A 9 5.49 2.42 4.54
N TRP A 10 5.33 2.25 3.22
CA TRP A 10 4.02 2.16 2.58
C TRP A 10 3.27 0.87 2.96
N VAL A 11 3.97 -0.26 3.09
CA VAL A 11 3.36 -1.51 3.58
C VAL A 11 2.89 -1.39 5.03
N ASN A 12 3.68 -0.74 5.88
CA ASN A 12 3.31 -0.44 7.25
C ASN A 12 2.07 0.47 7.29
N LEU A 13 2.08 1.55 6.51
CA LEU A 13 0.93 2.46 6.39
C LEU A 13 -0.32 1.73 5.87
N LYS A 14 -0.20 0.78 4.91
CA LYS A 14 -1.31 -0.07 4.46
C LYS A 14 -1.97 -0.76 5.64
N SER A 15 -1.14 -1.36 6.49
CA SER A 15 -1.57 -2.19 7.61
C SER A 15 -2.20 -1.34 8.71
N GLU A 16 -1.63 -0.17 8.99
CA GLU A 16 -2.16 0.82 9.92
C GLU A 16 -3.53 1.35 9.47
N LEU A 17 -3.67 1.73 8.19
CA LEU A 17 -4.95 2.20 7.65
C LEU A 17 -6.01 1.11 7.65
N LEU A 18 -5.66 -0.13 7.27
CA LEU A 18 -6.60 -1.24 7.32
C LEU A 18 -7.04 -1.54 8.76
N LEU A 19 -6.13 -1.49 9.72
CA LEU A 19 -6.47 -1.61 11.14
C LEU A 19 -7.46 -0.51 11.54
N SER A 20 -7.13 0.74 11.17
CA SER A 20 -7.93 1.91 11.50
C SER A 20 -9.34 1.84 10.96
N PHE A 21 -9.50 1.43 9.69
CA PHE A 21 -10.81 1.32 9.06
C PHE A 21 -11.67 0.20 9.65
N MET A 22 -11.05 -0.88 10.12
CA MET A 22 -11.77 -2.05 10.62
C MET A 22 -11.97 -2.03 12.15
N ASN A 23 -11.45 -1.03 12.85
CA ASN A 23 -11.54 -0.92 14.30
C ASN A 23 -12.65 0.07 14.69
N ALA A 24 -13.79 -0.45 15.16
CA ALA A 24 -14.94 0.35 15.57
C ALA A 24 -14.65 1.34 16.72
N HIS A 25 -13.52 1.19 17.42
CA HIS A 25 -13.11 2.10 18.50
C HIS A 25 -12.22 3.27 18.05
N GLU A 26 -11.84 3.33 16.77
CA GLU A 26 -11.05 4.44 16.26
C GLU A 26 -11.95 5.59 15.78
N GLU A 27 -11.48 6.83 15.96
CA GLU A 27 -12.14 8.05 15.50
C GLU A 27 -11.98 8.26 13.97
N SER A 28 -11.97 7.17 13.20
CA SER A 28 -11.94 7.19 11.75
C SER A 28 -13.36 7.33 11.21
N GLU A 29 -13.58 8.29 10.31
CA GLU A 29 -14.86 8.41 9.58
C GLU A 29 -15.21 7.11 8.84
N VAL A 30 -14.21 6.39 8.33
CA VAL A 30 -14.40 5.13 7.63
C VAL A 30 -14.90 4.05 8.59
N ALA A 31 -14.28 3.93 9.77
CA ALA A 31 -14.69 2.96 10.79
C ALA A 31 -16.14 3.19 11.23
N ALA A 32 -16.50 4.46 11.51
CA ALA A 32 -17.87 4.82 11.87
C ALA A 32 -18.89 4.47 10.77
N ARG A 33 -18.53 4.67 9.49
CA ARG A 33 -19.38 4.28 8.35
C ARG A 33 -19.51 2.77 8.22
N ILE A 34 -18.45 2.01 8.48
CA ILE A 34 -18.47 0.54 8.45
C ILE A 34 -19.31 -0.02 9.60
N GLU A 35 -19.17 0.53 10.80
CA GLU A 35 -19.98 0.14 11.96
C GLU A 35 -21.47 0.38 11.70
N ALA A 36 -21.82 1.52 11.10
CA ALA A 36 -23.20 1.87 10.75
C ALA A 36 -23.86 0.92 9.72
N LEU A 37 -23.11 0.05 9.05
CA LEU A 37 -23.66 -0.98 8.15
C LEU A 37 -24.19 -2.21 8.91
N GLU A 38 -23.91 -2.34 10.21
CA GLU A 38 -24.34 -3.47 11.06
C GLU A 38 -24.05 -4.84 10.42
N LEU A 39 -22.86 -4.98 9.85
CA LEU A 39 -22.45 -6.18 9.11
C LEU A 39 -22.40 -7.41 10.02
N THR A 40 -22.82 -8.55 9.49
CA THR A 40 -22.53 -9.84 10.13
C THR A 40 -21.01 -10.08 10.17
N PRO A 41 -20.50 -10.93 11.08
CA PRO A 41 -19.07 -11.23 11.14
C PRO A 41 -18.46 -11.68 9.80
N LYS A 42 -19.21 -12.48 9.03
CA LYS A 42 -18.79 -12.93 7.69
C LYS A 42 -18.68 -11.77 6.70
N GLN A 43 -19.66 -10.86 6.68
CA GLN A 43 -19.63 -9.68 5.80
C GLN A 43 -18.51 -8.71 6.21
N HIS A 44 -18.25 -8.58 7.52
CA HIS A 44 -17.15 -7.78 8.05
C HIS A 44 -15.78 -8.30 7.58
N GLU A 45 -15.56 -9.61 7.62
CA GLU A 45 -14.35 -10.24 7.08
C GLU A 45 -14.22 -10.07 5.57
N GLN A 46 -15.33 -10.21 4.82
CA GLN A 46 -15.34 -9.96 3.38
C GLN A 46 -14.98 -8.50 3.05
N LEU A 47 -15.54 -7.54 3.79
CA LEU A 47 -15.21 -6.13 3.61
C LEU A 47 -13.74 -5.85 3.96
N ARG A 48 -13.20 -6.46 5.02
CA ARG A 48 -11.78 -6.37 5.37
C ARG A 48 -10.90 -6.83 4.21
N ALA A 49 -11.20 -7.96 3.59
CA ALA A 49 -10.42 -8.50 2.48
C ALA A 49 -10.51 -7.61 1.22
N ILE A 50 -11.69 -7.02 0.96
CA ILE A 50 -11.88 -6.04 -0.12
C ILE A 50 -11.01 -4.80 0.15
N LEU A 51 -11.07 -4.23 1.36
CA LEU A 51 -10.30 -3.04 1.71
C LEU A 51 -8.79 -3.29 1.71
N ASP A 52 -8.35 -4.45 2.18
CA ASP A 52 -6.93 -4.85 2.09
C ASP A 52 -6.45 -4.88 0.63
N SER A 53 -7.27 -5.42 -0.26
CA SER A 53 -6.95 -5.48 -1.69
C SER A 53 -6.95 -4.10 -2.34
N VAL A 54 -7.96 -3.26 -2.04
CA VAL A 54 -8.01 -1.87 -2.53
C VAL A 54 -6.79 -1.08 -2.08
N LEU A 55 -6.39 -1.21 -0.80
CA LEU A 55 -5.22 -0.51 -0.27
C LEU A 55 -3.92 -1.03 -0.89
N ARG A 56 -3.77 -2.35 -1.05
CA ARG A 56 -2.62 -2.95 -1.75
C ARG A 56 -2.51 -2.41 -3.17
N ASP A 57 -3.56 -2.50 -3.96
CA ASP A 57 -3.56 -2.09 -5.37
C ASP A 57 -3.29 -0.59 -5.52
N THR A 58 -3.89 0.23 -4.63
CA THR A 58 -3.69 1.69 -4.63
C THR A 58 -2.26 2.06 -4.30
N MET A 59 -1.69 1.51 -3.22
CA MET A 59 -0.33 1.85 -2.79
C MET A 59 0.72 1.31 -3.75
N TYR A 60 0.53 0.09 -4.27
CA TYR A 60 1.42 -0.48 -5.28
C TYR A 60 1.42 0.37 -6.56
N THR A 61 0.23 0.74 -7.07
CA THR A 61 0.10 1.62 -8.24
C THR A 61 0.72 2.99 -8.01
N LEU A 62 0.58 3.56 -6.81
CA LEU A 62 1.23 4.81 -6.45
C LEU A 62 2.74 4.70 -6.53
N LEU A 63 3.33 3.64 -5.97
CA LEU A 63 4.78 3.40 -6.00
C LEU A 63 5.30 3.22 -7.44
N LEU A 64 4.60 2.46 -8.28
CA LEU A 64 4.90 2.34 -9.71
C LEU A 64 4.80 3.69 -10.45
N GLY A 65 3.84 4.53 -10.06
CA GLY A 65 3.70 5.88 -10.61
C GLY A 65 4.89 6.76 -10.28
N LEU A 66 5.37 6.72 -9.03
CA LEU A 66 6.58 7.43 -8.61
C LEU A 66 7.85 6.86 -9.26
N ASP A 67 7.89 5.56 -9.48
CA ASP A 67 8.98 4.90 -10.20
C ASP A 67 9.06 5.34 -11.67
N GLY A 68 7.91 5.66 -12.26
CA GLY A 68 7.73 5.88 -13.69
C GLY A 68 7.38 4.62 -14.49
N ALA A 69 7.20 3.49 -13.81
CA ALA A 69 6.73 2.23 -14.39
C ALA A 69 5.21 2.23 -14.66
N ALA A 70 4.44 3.14 -14.07
CA ALA A 70 3.02 3.35 -14.38
C ALA A 70 2.67 4.82 -14.65
N SER A 71 1.60 5.06 -15.40
CA SER A 71 1.09 6.41 -15.63
C SER A 71 0.33 6.93 -14.40
N ILE A 72 0.56 8.18 -14.03
CA ILE A 72 -0.25 8.93 -13.05
C ILE A 72 -1.26 9.76 -13.83
N GLY A 73 -2.55 9.42 -13.75
CA GLY A 73 -3.61 10.19 -14.41
C GLY A 73 -3.52 10.24 -15.95
N GLY A 74 -2.81 9.28 -16.56
CA GLY A 74 -2.60 9.21 -18.01
C GLY A 74 -1.25 9.76 -18.48
N GLU A 75 -0.45 10.36 -17.60
CA GLU A 75 0.91 10.80 -17.91
C GLU A 75 1.93 9.86 -17.26
N GLN A 76 2.89 9.37 -18.04
CA GLN A 76 3.97 8.51 -17.54
C GLN A 76 5.29 9.25 -17.64
N GLN A 77 5.99 9.37 -16.51
CA GLN A 77 7.26 10.06 -16.38
C GLN A 77 8.09 9.37 -15.30
N THR A 78 9.41 9.37 -15.43
CA THR A 78 10.32 8.90 -14.38
C THR A 78 10.57 10.00 -13.36
N TYR A 79 10.50 9.68 -12.07
CA TYR A 79 10.81 10.61 -11.00
C TYR A 79 12.05 10.15 -10.21
N THR A 80 12.80 11.13 -9.72
CA THR A 80 13.86 10.92 -8.74
C THR A 80 13.38 11.46 -7.39
N LEU A 81 13.38 10.61 -6.36
CA LEU A 81 12.88 10.94 -5.03
C LEU A 81 14.02 11.29 -4.10
N HIS A 82 13.88 12.41 -3.40
CA HIS A 82 14.79 12.85 -2.35
C HIS A 82 14.01 13.06 -1.06
N ASP A 83 14.67 12.84 0.09
CA ASP A 83 14.12 13.23 1.40
C ASP A 83 14.27 14.74 1.65
N GLU A 84 13.80 15.22 2.80
CA GLU A 84 13.83 16.63 3.18
C GLU A 84 15.24 17.21 3.30
N ASP A 85 16.23 16.37 3.58
CA ASP A 85 17.65 16.73 3.66
C ASP A 85 18.33 16.71 2.28
N GLY A 86 17.61 16.32 1.23
CA GLY A 86 18.12 16.20 -0.13
C GLY A 86 18.88 14.92 -0.40
N ASN A 87 18.80 13.91 0.48
CA ASN A 87 19.39 12.60 0.20
C ASN A 87 18.52 11.84 -0.79
N LEU A 88 19.18 11.19 -1.75
CA LEU A 88 18.51 10.33 -2.72
C LEU A 88 17.85 9.14 -2.01
N ILE A 89 16.54 8.99 -2.19
CA ILE A 89 15.77 7.82 -1.76
C ILE A 89 15.76 6.78 -2.89
N SER A 90 15.44 7.23 -4.10
CA SER A 90 15.29 6.39 -5.30
C SER A 90 15.57 7.19 -6.56
N ASP A 91 16.32 6.59 -7.48
CA ASP A 91 16.52 7.12 -8.83
C ASP A 91 15.87 6.17 -9.84
N GLY A 92 14.63 6.49 -10.25
CA GLY A 92 13.83 5.84 -11.29
C GLY A 92 14.11 4.37 -11.63
N GLY A 93 13.20 3.45 -11.30
CA GLY A 93 13.29 2.02 -11.60
C GLY A 93 13.58 1.14 -10.38
N GLU A 94 13.98 1.73 -9.25
CA GLU A 94 14.27 0.98 -8.02
C GLU A 94 13.02 0.69 -7.17
N LEU A 95 11.98 1.53 -7.26
CA LEU A 95 10.78 1.37 -6.45
C LEU A 95 9.92 0.22 -6.94
N GLU A 96 9.82 -0.01 -8.26
CA GLU A 96 9.03 -1.11 -8.81
C GLU A 96 9.46 -2.45 -8.23
N ALA A 97 10.76 -2.76 -8.29
CA ALA A 97 11.31 -4.02 -7.79
C ALA A 97 11.04 -4.18 -6.28
N ALA A 98 11.34 -3.14 -5.49
CA ALA A 98 11.09 -3.17 -4.05
C ALA A 98 9.59 -3.33 -3.72
N ALA A 99 8.70 -2.66 -4.47
CA ALA A 99 7.26 -2.74 -4.30
C ALA A 99 6.71 -4.13 -4.65
N TRP A 100 7.19 -4.74 -5.74
CA TRP A 100 6.80 -6.10 -6.11
C TRP A 100 7.18 -7.09 -5.01
N GLU A 101 8.42 -7.01 -4.53
CA GLU A 101 8.90 -7.86 -3.43
C GLU A 101 8.07 -7.68 -2.16
N ALA A 102 7.71 -6.44 -1.81
CA ALA A 102 7.02 -6.15 -0.56
C ALA A 102 5.54 -6.54 -0.59
N PHE A 103 4.83 -6.27 -1.70
CA PHE A 103 3.39 -6.47 -1.78
C PHE A 103 2.96 -7.85 -2.33
N HIS A 104 3.82 -8.56 -3.07
CA HIS A 104 3.44 -9.82 -3.74
C HIS A 104 4.24 -11.05 -3.28
N ARG A 105 5.46 -10.89 -2.74
CA ARG A 105 6.24 -12.04 -2.26
C ARG A 105 5.58 -12.73 -1.04
N GLN A 106 4.80 -12.02 -0.25
CA GLN A 106 4.10 -12.59 0.91
C GLN A 106 2.94 -13.53 0.52
N ASP A 107 2.41 -13.40 -0.71
CA ASP A 107 1.35 -14.26 -1.24
C ASP A 107 1.89 -15.55 -1.88
N GLN A 108 3.22 -15.67 -2.04
CA GLN A 108 3.88 -16.90 -2.48
C GLN A 108 4.46 -17.62 -1.26
N ALA A 109 3.79 -18.69 -0.82
CA ALA A 109 4.44 -19.69 0.04
C ALA A 109 5.71 -20.19 -0.70
N PRO A 110 6.83 -20.47 0.01
CA PRO A 110 8.01 -21.01 -0.65
C PRO A 110 7.62 -22.29 -1.40
N GLU A 111 7.90 -22.33 -2.70
CA GLU A 111 7.93 -23.60 -3.42
C GLU A 111 9.06 -24.41 -2.78
N ASP A 112 8.69 -25.47 -2.03
CA ASP A 112 9.64 -26.43 -1.49
C ASP A 112 10.37 -27.09 -2.68
N ASP A 113 11.64 -26.73 -2.88
CA ASP A 113 12.62 -27.45 -3.72
C ASP A 113 13.06 -28.77 -3.07
#